data_AF-A0A5C7T2A1-F1
#
_entry.id   AF-A0A5C7T2A1-F1
#
_cell.length_a   1.000
_cell.length_b   1.000
_cell.length_c   1.000
_cell.angle_alpha   90.00
_cell.angle_beta   90.00
_cell.angle_gamma   90.00
#
_symmetry.space_group_name_H-M   'P 1'
#
loop_
_entity.id
_entity.type
_entity.pdbx_description
1 polymer ?
#
loop_
_entity_poly.entity_id
_entity_poly.type
_entity_poly.pdbx_seq_one_letter_code
_entity_poly.pdbx_strand_id
1 'polypeptide(L)'
;MPKTHADLPPVTLQHRMHAYLVIRPIGVSFEAAMNHPRHAALRKVIECKAALIRTEAWKAVHQRVVTPVRRVRLGTDGHPVGWATQMVMAGFEPIKQPELPL
;
A
#
# COMPACT_ATOMS: atom_id res chain seq x y z
N MET A 1 -2.25 -10.17 -15.26
CA MET A 1 -3.48 -9.61 -14.67
C MET A 1 -3.08 -8.59 -13.62
N PRO A 2 -3.70 -7.39 -13.54
CA PRO A 2 -3.39 -6.45 -12.47
C PRO A 2 -3.89 -7.05 -11.16
N LYS A 3 -2.99 -7.29 -10.20
CA LYS A 3 -3.38 -7.76 -8.87
C LYS A 3 -4.18 -6.65 -8.18
N THR A 4 -5.49 -6.77 -8.18
CA THR A 4 -6.42 -5.83 -7.54
C THR A 4 -6.57 -6.22 -6.07
N HIS A 5 -6.14 -5.36 -5.16
CA HIS A 5 -6.41 -5.41 -3.70
C HIS A 5 -6.00 -6.65 -2.88
N ALA A 6 -5.63 -7.77 -3.50
CA ALA A 6 -5.41 -9.05 -2.83
C ALA A 6 -4.10 -9.14 -2.01
N ASP A 7 -3.14 -8.25 -2.22
CA ASP A 7 -1.82 -8.33 -1.58
C ASP A 7 -1.71 -7.52 -0.27
N LEU A 8 -2.68 -6.65 0.02
CA LEU A 8 -2.62 -5.78 1.18
C LEU A 8 -3.28 -6.45 2.38
N PRO A 9 -2.59 -6.61 3.54
CA PRO A 9 -3.18 -7.23 4.71
C PRO A 9 -4.38 -6.41 5.22
N PRO A 10 -5.29 -7.00 6.00
CA PRO A 10 -6.41 -6.28 6.59
C PRO A 10 -5.96 -5.27 7.66
N VAL A 11 -6.78 -4.26 7.93
CA VAL A 11 -6.54 -3.30 9.03
C VAL A 11 -6.78 -4.00 10.37
N THR A 12 -5.69 -4.22 11.11
CA THR A 12 -5.72 -4.78 12.47
C THR A 12 -6.10 -3.75 13.54
N LEU A 13 -6.45 -4.23 14.74
CA LEU A 13 -6.71 -3.37 15.90
C LEU A 13 -5.50 -2.47 16.25
N GLN A 14 -4.28 -2.99 16.15
CA GLN A 14 -3.06 -2.24 16.41
C GLN A 14 -2.92 -1.01 15.51
N HIS A 15 -3.29 -1.12 14.23
CA HIS A 15 -3.31 0.04 13.33
C HIS A 15 -4.31 1.10 13.78
N ARG A 16 -5.49 0.69 14.27
CA ARG A 16 -6.51 1.61 14.78
C ARG A 16 -6.07 2.29 16.07
N MET A 17 -5.47 1.55 17.00
CA MET A 17 -4.90 2.11 18.23
C MET A 17 -3.77 3.10 17.92
N HIS A 18 -2.86 2.75 17.01
CA HIS A 18 -1.80 3.65 16.58
C HIS A 18 -2.37 4.91 15.90
N ALA A 19 -3.34 4.76 14.99
CA ALA A 19 -4.02 5.89 14.38
C ALA A 19 -4.65 6.84 15.42
N TYR A 20 -5.31 6.28 16.43
CA TYR A 20 -5.90 7.05 17.52
C TYR A 20 -4.84 7.83 18.32
N LEU A 21 -3.70 7.20 18.64
CA LEU A 21 -2.57 7.86 19.32
C LEU A 21 -1.91 8.96 18.49
N VAL A 22 -1.97 8.86 17.15
CA VAL A 22 -1.48 9.91 16.25
C VAL A 22 -2.46 11.07 16.17
N ILE A 23 -3.76 10.80 16.09
CA ILE A 23 -4.81 11.83 16.00
C ILE A 23 -4.97 12.60 17.32
N ARG A 24 -4.82 11.91 18.46
CA ARG A 24 -4.95 12.47 19.82
C ARG A 24 -6.25 13.26 20.03
N PRO A 25 -7.43 12.65 19.84
CA PRO A 25 -8.69 13.33 20.09
C PRO A 25 -8.83 13.70 21.58
N ILE A 26 -9.28 14.93 21.85
CA ILE A 26 -9.39 15.46 23.22
C ILE A 26 -10.66 14.91 23.87
N GLY A 27 -10.51 14.36 25.09
CA GLY A 27 -11.65 14.01 25.97
C GLY A 27 -12.49 12.82 25.53
N VAL A 28 -12.05 12.07 24.52
CA VAL A 28 -12.71 10.84 24.05
C VAL A 28 -11.73 9.71 24.28
N SER A 29 -12.17 8.54 24.77
CA SER A 29 -11.33 7.34 24.86
C SER A 29 -11.36 6.55 23.54
N PHE A 30 -10.40 5.64 23.33
CA PHE A 30 -10.39 4.80 22.13
C PHE A 30 -11.66 3.96 22.00
N GLU A 31 -12.08 3.30 23.09
CA GLU A 31 -13.31 2.49 23.12
C GLU A 31 -14.54 3.34 22.80
N ALA A 32 -14.61 4.55 23.38
CA ALA A 32 -15.70 5.47 23.11
C ALA A 32 -15.74 5.89 21.63
N ALA A 33 -14.59 6.22 21.05
CA ALA A 33 -14.46 6.61 19.64
C ALA A 33 -14.89 5.49 18.69
N MET A 34 -14.56 4.23 19.02
CA MET A 34 -14.82 3.07 18.16
C MET A 34 -16.23 2.51 18.29
N ASN A 35 -16.92 2.71 19.41
CA ASN A 35 -18.21 2.07 19.69
C ASN A 35 -19.39 3.06 19.65
N HIS A 36 -19.26 4.27 20.18
CA HIS A 36 -20.43 5.16 20.34
C HIS A 36 -20.86 5.82 19.02
N PRO A 37 -22.16 5.83 18.69
CA PRO A 37 -22.68 6.48 17.48
C PRO A 37 -22.32 7.96 17.36
N ARG A 38 -22.26 8.67 18.49
CA ARG A 38 -21.87 10.10 18.55
C ARG A 38 -20.48 10.38 17.97
N HIS A 39 -19.59 9.38 17.94
CA HIS A 39 -18.24 9.50 17.42
C HIS A 39 -18.05 8.85 16.04
N ALA A 40 -19.13 8.64 15.28
CA ALA A 40 -19.06 8.03 13.95
C ALA A 40 -18.08 8.73 12.99
N ALA A 41 -18.02 10.07 13.01
CA ALA A 41 -17.06 10.83 12.20
C ALA A 41 -15.61 10.55 12.63
N LEU A 42 -15.32 10.61 13.94
CA LEU A 42 -14.00 10.33 14.49
C LEU A 42 -13.57 8.89 14.18
N ARG A 43 -14.49 7.92 14.29
CA ARG A 43 -14.26 6.52 13.92
C ARG A 43 -13.80 6.38 12.47
N LYS A 44 -14.48 7.04 11.53
CA LYS A 44 -14.07 7.05 10.11
C LYS A 44 -12.67 7.65 9.92
N VAL A 45 -12.36 8.74 10.63
CA VAL A 45 -11.02 9.35 10.56
C VAL A 45 -9.94 8.38 11.07
N ILE A 46 -10.19 7.70 12.19
CA ILE A 46 -9.30 6.67 12.75
C ILE A 46 -9.12 5.52 11.75
N GLU A 47 -10.20 5.04 11.13
CA GLU A 47 -10.15 3.96 10.14
C GLU A 47 -9.34 4.34 8.89
N CYS A 48 -9.57 5.55 8.35
CA CYS A 48 -8.79 6.06 7.23
C CYS A 48 -7.31 6.17 7.57
N LYS A 49 -6.98 6.73 8.74
CA LYS A 49 -5.58 6.86 9.17
C LYS A 49 -4.94 5.50 9.45
N ALA A 50 -5.68 4.55 10.01
CA ALA A 50 -5.23 3.17 10.21
C ALA A 50 -4.94 2.47 8.87
N ALA A 51 -5.78 2.69 7.85
CA ALA A 51 -5.56 2.18 6.51
C ALA A 51 -4.29 2.75 5.85
N LEU A 52 -3.98 4.03 6.10
CA LEU A 52 -2.73 4.66 5.67
C LEU A 52 -1.51 4.03 6.36
N ILE A 53 -1.51 3.97 7.70
CA ILE A 53 -0.41 3.38 8.49
C ILE A 53 -0.14 1.94 8.04
N ARG A 54 -1.18 1.15 7.85
CA ARG A 54 -1.07 -0.23 7.35
C ARG A 54 -0.45 -0.29 5.95
N THR A 55 -0.81 0.64 5.07
CA THR A 55 -0.25 0.71 3.71
C THR A 55 1.23 1.09 3.75
N GLU A 56 1.60 2.02 4.61
CA GLU A 56 3.00 2.43 4.84
C GLU A 56 3.82 1.28 5.39
N ALA A 57 3.33 0.57 6.42
CA ALA A 57 3.98 -0.61 6.97
C ALA A 57 4.17 -1.71 5.92
N TRP A 58 3.17 -1.95 5.09
CA TRP A 58 3.28 -2.90 3.99
C TRP A 58 4.31 -2.47 2.94
N LYS A 59 4.35 -1.18 2.56
CA LYS A 59 5.34 -0.62 1.62
C LYS A 59 6.75 -0.63 2.20
N ALA A 60 6.92 -0.58 3.52
CA ALA A 60 8.24 -0.61 4.15
C ALA A 60 8.94 -1.97 3.96
N VAL A 61 8.18 -3.06 3.79
CA VAL A 61 8.70 -4.42 3.63
C VAL A 61 8.55 -4.98 2.21
N HIS A 62 7.85 -4.26 1.32
CA HIS A 62 7.67 -4.64 -0.08
C HIS A 62 8.20 -3.56 -1.02
N GLN A 63 8.91 -3.97 -2.06
CA GLN A 63 9.41 -3.10 -3.13
C GLN A 63 8.67 -3.38 -4.43
N ARG A 64 8.53 -2.33 -5.25
CA ARG A 64 7.95 -2.48 -6.59
C ARG A 64 9.00 -3.05 -7.54
N VAL A 65 8.66 -4.15 -8.19
CA VAL A 65 9.56 -4.81 -9.14
C VAL A 65 9.39 -4.20 -10.52
N VAL A 66 10.50 -4.14 -11.26
CA VAL A 66 10.50 -3.74 -12.66
C VAL A 66 10.81 -4.98 -13.49
N THR A 67 9.88 -5.36 -14.38
CA THR A 67 10.01 -6.55 -15.21
C THR A 67 10.22 -6.14 -16.67
N PRO A 68 11.16 -6.76 -17.40
CA PRO A 68 11.30 -6.54 -18.83
C PRO A 68 10.10 -7.15 -19.56
N VAL A 69 9.43 -6.34 -20.39
CA VAL A 69 8.33 -6.80 -21.25
C VAL A 69 8.66 -6.47 -22.70
N ARG A 70 8.47 -7.45 -23.59
CA ARG A 70 8.58 -7.22 -25.04
C ARG A 70 7.36 -6.46 -25.55
N ARG A 71 7.59 -5.33 -26.19
CA ARG A 71 6.57 -4.51 -26.85
C ARG A 71 6.96 -4.25 -28.29
N VAL A 72 5.95 -4.05 -29.13
CA VAL A 72 6.14 -3.60 -30.51
C VAL A 72 6.66 -2.17 -30.47
N ARG A 73 7.75 -1.91 -31.17
CA ARG A 73 8.24 -0.57 -31.47
C ARG A 73 7.51 -0.06 -32.69
N LEU A 74 6.82 1.07 -32.55
CA LEU A 74 6.12 1.73 -33.64
C LEU A 74 7.05 2.77 -34.29
N GLY A 75 7.01 2.87 -35.61
CA GLY A 75 7.63 3.93 -36.38
C GLY A 75 6.87 5.25 -36.24
N THR A 76 7.37 6.31 -36.89
CA THR A 76 6.71 7.64 -36.90
C THR A 76 5.28 7.58 -37.42
N ASP A 77 4.99 6.64 -38.32
CA ASP A 77 3.68 6.50 -38.96
C ASP A 77 2.79 5.47 -38.23
N GLY A 78 3.22 5.01 -37.05
CA GLY A 78 2.49 4.04 -36.24
C GLY A 78 2.57 2.59 -36.73
N HIS A 79 3.30 2.30 -37.81
CA HIS A 79 3.53 0.92 -38.27
C HIS A 79 4.53 0.19 -37.38
N PRO A 80 4.41 -1.14 -37.23
CA PRO A 80 5.36 -1.93 -36.45
C PRO A 80 6.74 -2.00 -37.14
N VAL A 81 7.78 -1.44 -36.51
CA VAL A 81 9.16 -1.43 -37.03
C VAL A 81 10.00 -2.55 -36.43
N GLY A 82 9.60 -3.07 -35.26
CA GLY A 82 10.28 -4.20 -34.64
C GLY A 82 9.83 -4.43 -33.21
N TRP A 83 10.62 -5.21 -32.48
CA TRP A 83 10.40 -5.49 -31.07
C TRP A 83 11.42 -4.73 -30.22
N ALA A 84 10.97 -4.24 -29.06
CA ALA A 84 11.83 -3.64 -28.05
C ALA A 84 11.49 -4.22 -26.67
N THR A 85 12.49 -4.27 -25.80
CA THR A 85 12.29 -4.59 -24.38
C THR A 85 12.06 -3.27 -23.64
N GLN A 86 10.92 -3.16 -22.97
CA GLN A 86 10.60 -2.03 -22.11
C GLN A 86 10.57 -2.51 -20.66
N MET A 87 11.29 -1.81 -19.79
CA MET A 87 11.20 -1.99 -18.35
C MET A 87 9.86 -1.42 -17.88
N VAL A 88 8.97 -2.27 -17.38
CA VAL A 88 7.66 -1.85 -16.88
C VAL A 88 7.52 -2.14 -15.40
N MET A 89 6.82 -1.25 -14.71
CA MET A 89 6.48 -1.42 -13.31
C MET A 89 5.55 -2.63 -13.14
N ALA A 90 6.07 -3.70 -12.56
CA ALA A 90 5.34 -4.91 -12.26
C ALA A 90 4.72 -4.84 -10.85
N GLY A 91 4.44 -6.02 -10.27
CA GLY A 91 3.90 -6.15 -8.93
C GLY A 91 4.90 -5.78 -7.83
N PHE A 92 4.46 -5.93 -6.58
CA PHE A 92 5.32 -5.78 -5.42
C PHE A 92 5.87 -7.14 -4.99
N GLU A 93 7.13 -7.15 -4.54
CA GLU A 93 7.78 -8.32 -3.93
C GLU A 93 8.40 -7.95 -2.58
N PRO A 94 8.52 -8.90 -1.64
CA PRO A 94 9.21 -8.66 -0.38
C PRO A 94 10.66 -8.22 -0.60
N ILE A 95 11.12 -7.25 0.19
CA ILE A 95 12.50 -6.78 0.16
C ILE A 95 13.39 -7.90 0.74
N LYS A 96 14.31 -8.41 -0.06
CA LYS A 96 15.30 -9.40 0.37
C LYS A 96 16.46 -8.68 1.04
N GLN A 97 16.71 -8.94 2.33
CA GLN A 97 17.92 -8.46 2.99
C GLN A 97 19.10 -9.37 2.60
N PRO A 98 20.27 -8.81 2.27
CA PRO A 98 21.47 -9.63 2.10
C PRO A 98 21.88 -10.21 3.46
N GLU A 99 22.17 -11.51 3.51
CA GLU A 99 22.68 -12.13 4.73
C GLU A 99 24.07 -11.56 5.03
N LEU A 100 24.28 -11.12 6.27
CA LEU A 100 25.59 -10.67 6.73
C LEU A 100 26.51 -11.89 6.87
N PRO A 101 27.77 -11.82 6.39
CA PRO A 101 28.73 -12.87 6.70
C PRO A 101 28.98 -12.88 8.22
N LEU A 102 28.88 -14.08 8.81
CA LEU A 102 29.18 -14.36 10.22
C LEU A 102 30.64 -14.10 10.56
#